data_AF-A0A969MUV3-F1
#
_entry.id   AF-A0A969MUV3-F1
#
_cell.length_a   1.000
_cell.length_b   1.000
_cell.length_c   1.000
_cell.angle_alpha   90.00
_cell.angle_beta   90.00
_cell.angle_gamma   90.00
#
_symmetry.space_group_name_H-M   'P 1'
#
loop_
_entity.id
_entity.type
_entity.pdbx_description
1 polymer ?
#
loop_
_entity_poly.entity_id
_entity_poly.type
_entity_poly.pdbx_seq_one_letter_code
_entity_poly.pdbx_strand_id
1 'polypeptide(L)' 'MPILRELLIDAAQVRADTGLKLPDAIHVATAVRSQCTTFLTNDDRLKNLGSLNVVLLSEVIFP' A
#
# COMPACT_ATOMS: atom_id res chain seq x y z
N MET A 1 -7.76 -8.14 7.38
CA MET A 1 -8.50 -6.87 7.50
C MET A 1 -9.70 -6.95 6.56
N PRO A 2 -10.95 -6.82 7.04
CA PRO A 2 -12.12 -6.78 6.17
C PRO A 2 -12.14 -5.49 5.34
N ILE A 3 -12.70 -5.55 4.13
CA ILE A 3 -12.89 -4.37 3.28
C ILE A 3 -14.18 -3.67 3.72
N LEU A 4 -14.02 -2.64 4.55
CA LEU A 4 -15.12 -1.83 5.08
C LEU A 4 -15.32 -0.55 4.25
N ARG A 5 -16.47 0.09 4.40
CA ARG A 5 -16.85 1.27 3.60
C ARG A 5 -15.86 2.41 3.80
N GLU A 6 -15.46 2.66 5.03
CA GLU A 6 -14.48 3.69 5.40
C GLU A 6 -13.11 3.39 4.79
N LEU A 7 -12.69 2.12 4.73
CA LEU A 7 -11.45 1.74 4.04
C LEU A 7 -11.53 2.05 2.55
N LEU A 8 -12.69 1.86 1.91
CA LEU A 8 -12.87 2.19 0.49
C LEU A 8 -12.85 3.70 0.23
N ILE A 9 -13.29 4.51 1.20
CA ILE A 9 -13.17 5.98 1.12
C ILE A 9 -11.68 6.37 1.20
N ASP A 10 -10.94 5.80 2.14
CA ASP A 10 -9.49 6.03 2.27
C ASP A 10 -8.74 5.57 1.00
N ALA A 11 -9.11 4.43 0.44
CA ALA A 11 -8.55 3.92 -0.82
C ALA A 11 -8.88 4.84 -2.01
N ALA A 12 -10.07 5.45 -2.04
CA ALA A 12 -10.42 6.41 -3.07
C ALA A 12 -9.54 7.67 -2.99
N GLN A 13 -9.24 8.14 -1.77
CA GLN A 13 -8.32 9.26 -1.55
C GLN A 13 -6.90 8.90 -1.98
N VAL A 14 -6.36 7.76 -1.53
CA VAL A 14 -5.05 7.25 -1.96
C VAL A 14 -4.96 7.21 -3.48
N ARG A 15 -5.99 6.68 -4.14
CA ARG A 15 -6.05 6.59 -5.60
C ARG A 15 -6.04 7.98 -6.26
N ALA A 16 -6.76 8.95 -5.72
CA ALA A 16 -6.78 10.32 -6.25
C ALA A 16 -5.39 10.96 -6.17
N ASP A 17 -4.66 10.74 -5.08
CA ASP A 17 -3.36 11.37 -4.82
C ASP A 17 -2.21 10.70 -5.57
N THR A 18 -2.32 9.41 -5.85
CA THR A 18 -1.21 8.58 -6.40
C THR A 18 -1.44 8.09 -7.82
N GLY A 19 -2.68 8.08 -8.31
CA GLY A 19 -3.04 7.46 -9.58
C GLY A 19 -3.00 5.93 -9.59
N LEU A 20 -2.85 5.29 -8.42
CA LEU A 20 -2.84 3.84 -8.30
C LEU A 20 -4.14 3.17 -8.81
N LYS A 21 -4.02 1.92 -9.26
CA LYS A 21 -5.21 1.10 -9.53
C LYS A 21 -5.93 0.82 -8.20
N LEU A 22 -7.25 0.62 -8.28
CA LEU A 22 -8.08 0.43 -7.09
C LEU A 22 -7.57 -0.68 -6.14
N PRO A 23 -7.16 -1.88 -6.61
CA PRO A 23 -6.62 -2.91 -5.71
C PRO A 23 -5.39 -2.45 -4.93
N ASP A 24 -4.45 -1.77 -5.58
CA ASP A 24 -3.23 -1.27 -4.94
C ASP A 24 -3.58 -0.17 -3.92
N ALA A 25 -4.49 0.74 -4.28
CA ALA A 25 -4.96 1.77 -3.37
C ALA A 25 -5.65 1.19 -2.12
N ILE A 26 -6.39 0.08 -2.25
CA ILE A 26 -6.97 -0.65 -1.11
C ILE A 26 -5.87 -1.23 -0.22
N HIS A 27 -4.83 -1.85 -0.79
CA HIS A 27 -3.72 -2.37 -0.01
C HIS A 27 -2.98 -1.26 0.75
N VAL A 28 -2.70 -0.15 0.09
CA VAL A 28 -2.04 1.02 0.70
C VAL A 28 -2.89 1.62 1.82
N ALA A 29 -4.17 1.88 1.58
CA ALA A 29 -5.08 2.38 2.61
C ALA A 29 -5.18 1.42 3.80
N THR A 30 -5.19 0.10 3.54
CA THR A 30 -5.21 -0.92 4.59
C THR A 30 -3.95 -0.83 5.44
N ALA A 31 -2.78 -0.74 4.80
CA ALA A 31 -1.49 -0.66 5.49
C ALA A 31 -1.38 0.61 6.34
N VAL A 32 -1.83 1.76 5.83
CA VAL A 32 -1.86 3.01 6.58
C VAL A 32 -2.79 2.89 7.79
N ARG A 33 -4.04 2.44 7.61
CA ARG A 33 -5.00 2.27 8.72
C ARG A 33 -4.53 1.27 9.77
N SER A 34 -3.85 0.21 9.36
CA SER A 34 -3.34 -0.80 10.29
C SER A 34 -2.01 -0.42 10.93
N GLN A 35 -1.49 0.80 10.67
CA GLN A 35 -0.17 1.24 11.11
C GLN A 35 0.92 0.21 10.74
N CYS A 36 0.84 -0.32 9.52
CA CYS A 36 1.75 -1.33 9.02
C CYS A 36 3.18 -0.79 9.03
N THR A 37 4.08 -1.51 9.71
CA THR A 37 5.49 -1.10 9.84
C THR A 37 6.31 -1.39 8.58
N THR A 38 5.88 -2.37 7.77
CA THR A 38 6.56 -2.77 6.53
C THR A 38 5.55 -3.27 5.51
N PHE A 39 5.53 -2.63 4.35
CA PHE A 39 4.75 -3.06 3.20
C PHE A 39 5.65 -3.87 2.25
N LEU A 40 5.54 -5.20 2.31
CA LEU A 40 6.31 -6.10 1.45
C LEU A 40 5.61 -6.30 0.10
N THR A 41 6.32 -6.09 -1.00
CA THR A 41 5.74 -6.24 -2.36
C THR A 41 6.76 -6.73 -3.37
N ASN A 42 6.28 -7.25 -4.50
CA ASN A 42 7.10 -7.49 -5.69
C ASN A 42 7.03 -6.34 -6.70
N ASP A 43 6.15 -5.37 -6.48
CA ASP A 43 5.92 -4.25 -7.41
C ASP A 43 6.77 -3.04 -6.99
N ASP A 44 7.82 -2.76 -7.78
CA ASP A 44 8.74 -1.64 -7.57
C ASP A 44 8.08 -0.27 -7.73
N ARG A 45 6.94 -0.19 -8.43
CA ARG A 45 6.18 1.04 -8.61
C ARG A 45 5.58 1.56 -7.31
N LEU A 46 5.44 0.69 -6.30
CA LEU A 46 4.91 1.05 -4.98
C LEU A 46 6.00 1.56 -4.03
N LYS A 47 7.30 1.56 -4.40
CA LYS A 47 8.39 2.00 -3.50
C LYS A 47 8.24 3.43 -2.99
N ASN A 48 7.65 4.33 -3.77
CA ASN A 48 7.63 5.77 -3.49
C ASN A 48 6.34 6.25 -2.79
N LEU A 49 5.69 5.39 -1.98
CA LEU A 49 4.42 5.72 -1.33
C LEU A 49 4.52 6.61 -0.08
N GLY A 50 5.57 7.43 0.01
CA GLY A 50 5.72 8.48 1.03
C GLY A 50 5.80 7.96 2.47
N SER A 51 4.66 7.70 3.09
CA SER A 51 4.52 7.39 4.52
C SER A 51 4.68 5.90 4.87
N LEU A 52 4.75 5.02 3.88
CA LEU A 52 4.94 3.59 4.10
C LEU A 52 6.41 3.19 3.89
N ASN A 53 6.93 2.42 4.84
CA ASN A 53 8.19 1.71 4.64
C ASN A 53 7.93 0.52 3.69
N VAL A 54 8.30 0.66 2.42
CA VAL A 54 8.07 -0.35 1.38
C VAL A 54 9.36 -1.12 1.15
N VAL A 55 9.28 -2.45 1.21
CA VAL A 55 10.40 -3.36 0.97
C VAL A 55 10.06 -4.25 -0.21
N LEU A 56 11.01 -4.42 -1.14
CA LEU A 56 10.84 -5.38 -2.22
C LEU A 56 11.22 -6.77 -1.76
N LEU A 57 10.44 -7.76 -2.18
CA LEU A 57 10.70 -9.16 -1.84
C LEU A 57 12.10 -9.62 -2.25
N SER A 58 12.59 -9.15 -3.40
CA SER A 58 13.93 -9.44 -3.89
C SER A 58 15.04 -8.95 -2.94
N GLU A 59 14.79 -7.90 -2.16
CA GLU A 59 15.75 -7.35 -1.18
C GLU A 59 15.87 -8.21 0.08
N VAL A 60 14.93 -9.14 0.29
CA VAL A 60 14.86 -9.97 1.51
C VAL A 60 15.11 -11.46 1.26
N ILE A 61 14.79 -11.97 0.07
CA ILE A 61 14.89 -13.40 -0.26
C ILE A 61 16.22 -13.76 -0.95
N PHE A 62 16.85 -12.82 -1.65
CA PHE A 62 18.11 -13.04 -2.37
C PHE A 62 19.12 -11.94 -2.02
N PRO A 63 19.72 -11.95 -0.82
CA PRO A 63 20.72 -10.97 -0.42
C PRO A 63 22.00 -11.06 -1.26
#